data_AF-A0A352B911-F1
#
_entry.id   AF-A0A352B911-F1
#
_cell.length_a   1.000
_cell.length_b   1.000
_cell.length_c   1.000
_cell.angle_alpha   90.00
_cell.angle_beta   90.00
_cell.angle_gamma   90.00
#
_symmetry.space_group_name_H-M   'P 1'
#
loop_
_entity.id
_entity.type
_entity.pdbx_description
1 polymer ?
#
loop_
_entity_poly.entity_id
_entity_poly.type
_entity_poly.pdbx_seq_one_letter_code
_entity_poly.pdbx_strand_id
1 'polypeptide(L)'
;MKIYDITQEVFGCAVFPGDPSPERFKMLDIKNGDICNLTAFKMCAHNGTHVDAPYHFYADGKTIDQVSLDKFIGYAYVAEHEGEITAEDARRILQDAKNCDPACCERILVKG
;
A
#
# COMPACT_ATOMS: atom_id res chain seq x y z
N MET A 1 -0.35 -10.34 20.77
CA MET A 1 -0.25 -10.26 19.30
C MET A 1 0.75 -9.16 18.96
N LYS A 2 1.69 -9.40 18.05
CA LYS A 2 2.65 -8.40 17.58
C LYS A 2 2.14 -7.81 16.27
N ILE A 3 2.24 -6.49 16.12
CA ILE A 3 1.86 -5.78 14.88
C ILE A 3 3.15 -5.24 14.27
N TYR A 4 3.31 -5.46 12.96
CA TYR A 4 4.40 -4.90 12.17
C TYR A 4 3.82 -3.80 11.28
N ASP A 5 4.35 -2.59 11.39
CA ASP A 5 4.04 -1.50 10.47
C ASP A 5 4.92 -1.64 9.23
N ILE A 6 4.29 -1.69 8.06
CA ILE A 6 4.93 -1.78 6.75
C ILE A 6 4.67 -0.52 5.90
N THR A 7 4.23 0.56 6.55
CA THR A 7 3.88 1.83 5.92
C THR A 7 5.08 2.76 5.89
N GLN A 8 5.30 3.45 4.78
CA GLN A 8 6.27 4.55 4.70
C GLN A 8 5.66 5.86 5.25
N GLU A 9 6.49 6.74 5.80
CA GLU A 9 6.06 8.10 6.14
C GLU A 9 5.70 8.87 4.87
N VAL A 10 4.54 9.51 4.85
CA VAL A 10 3.92 9.98 3.61
C VAL A 10 4.61 11.21 3.01
N PHE A 11 5.10 12.15 3.82
CA PHE A 11 5.65 13.42 3.30
C PHE A 11 7.13 13.30 2.88
N GLY A 12 7.81 12.23 3.26
CA GLY A 12 9.18 11.88 2.89
C GLY A 12 9.28 10.62 2.02
N CYS A 13 8.16 10.09 1.52
CA CYS A 13 8.17 8.89 0.69
C CYS A 13 8.85 9.15 -0.66
N ALA A 14 9.36 8.08 -1.29
CA ALA A 14 9.73 8.15 -2.69
C ALA A 14 8.50 8.45 -3.55
N VAL A 15 8.67 9.31 -4.56
CA VAL A 15 7.62 9.72 -5.50
C VAL A 15 7.99 9.22 -6.88
N PHE A 16 7.01 8.66 -7.60
CA PHE A 16 7.24 8.20 -8.96
C PHE A 16 7.63 9.38 -9.87
N PRO A 17 8.62 9.24 -10.78
CA PRO A 17 9.03 10.33 -11.65
C PRO A 17 7.87 10.90 -12.48
N GLY A 18 7.54 12.17 -12.24
CA GLY A 18 6.45 12.89 -12.93
C GLY A 18 5.18 13.09 -12.09
N ASP A 19 5.02 12.35 -11.00
CA ASP A 19 3.88 12.49 -10.09
C ASP A 19 4.07 13.67 -9.13
N PRO A 20 2.98 14.27 -8.62
CA PRO A 20 3.09 15.30 -7.60
C PRO A 20 3.55 14.70 -6.28
N SER A 21 4.47 15.39 -5.61
CA SER A 21 4.87 15.06 -4.24
C SER A 21 3.75 15.39 -3.24
N PRO A 22 3.63 14.64 -2.13
CA PRO A 22 2.75 15.00 -1.03
C PRO A 22 3.11 16.36 -0.42
N GLU A 23 2.12 17.22 -0.24
CA GLU A 23 2.26 18.54 0.34
C GLU A 23 1.40 18.66 1.61
N ARG A 24 1.94 19.36 2.62
CA ARG A 24 1.21 19.72 3.85
C ARG A 24 1.19 21.22 4.05
N PHE A 25 0.04 21.72 4.46
CA PHE A 25 -0.23 23.13 4.71
C PHE A 25 -0.67 23.26 6.16
N LYS A 26 0.17 23.89 7.00
CA LYS A 26 -0.22 24.21 8.37
C LYS A 26 -1.19 25.39 8.33
N MET A 27 -2.44 25.13 8.69
CA MET A 27 -3.54 26.09 8.62
C MET A 27 -3.75 26.81 9.95
N LEU A 28 -3.63 26.08 11.06
CA LEU A 28 -3.70 26.60 12.42
C LEU A 28 -2.54 26.05 13.26
N ASP A 29 -2.02 26.85 14.18
CA ASP A 29 -0.97 26.45 15.12
C ASP A 29 -1.30 26.97 16.52
N ILE A 30 -1.41 26.06 17.49
CA ILE A 30 -1.65 26.43 18.90
C ILE A 30 -0.57 27.38 19.40
N LYS A 31 0.67 27.29 18.89
CA LYS A 31 1.76 28.20 19.26
C LYS A 31 1.49 29.64 18.84
N ASN A 32 0.60 29.87 17.86
CA ASN A 32 0.15 31.18 17.43
C ASN A 32 -1.12 31.65 18.16
N GLY A 33 -1.63 30.88 19.13
CA GLY A 33 -2.86 31.18 19.86
C GLY A 33 -4.14 30.62 19.24
N ASP A 34 -4.04 29.81 18.19
CA ASP A 34 -5.19 29.12 17.61
C ASP A 34 -5.73 28.04 18.55
N ILE A 35 -7.00 27.64 18.35
CA ILE A 35 -7.67 26.64 19.20
C ILE A 35 -7.15 25.21 19.01
N CYS A 36 -6.47 24.92 17.90
CA CYS A 36 -5.92 23.61 17.58
C CYS A 36 -4.78 23.70 16.55
N ASN A 37 -4.05 22.59 16.38
CA ASN A 37 -3.16 22.42 15.25
C ASN A 37 -3.95 21.81 14.10
N LEU A 38 -4.03 22.50 12.98
CA LEU A 38 -4.76 22.04 11.80
C LEU A 38 -3.80 21.97 10.61
N THR A 39 -3.76 20.82 9.95
CA THR A 39 -2.96 20.60 8.74
C THR A 39 -3.87 20.14 7.62
N ALA A 40 -3.92 20.89 6.53
CA ALA A 40 -4.46 20.40 5.27
C ALA A 40 -3.34 19.71 4.48
N PHE A 41 -3.68 18.76 3.61
CA PHE A 41 -2.70 18.10 2.76
C PHE A 41 -3.27 17.81 1.37
N LYS A 42 -2.37 17.62 0.42
CA LYS A 42 -2.66 17.26 -0.97
C LYS A 42 -1.64 16.21 -1.40
N MET A 43 -2.09 15.15 -2.08
CA MET A 43 -1.21 14.07 -2.55
C MET A 43 -1.80 13.37 -3.79
N CYS A 44 -0.94 12.68 -4.53
CA CYS A 44 -1.33 11.64 -5.48
C CYS A 44 -1.85 10.42 -4.71
N ALA A 45 -2.82 9.69 -5.28
CA ALA A 45 -3.30 8.43 -4.70
C ALA A 45 -2.23 7.32 -4.68
N HIS A 46 -1.15 7.50 -5.44
CA HIS A 46 -0.03 6.55 -5.61
C HIS A 46 1.24 6.96 -4.84
N ASN A 47 1.16 7.95 -3.94
CA ASN A 47 2.29 8.31 -3.09
C ASN A 47 2.39 7.38 -1.88
N GLY A 48 3.62 6.96 -1.53
CA GLY A 48 3.89 6.12 -0.36
C GLY A 48 3.30 4.71 -0.46
N THR A 49 3.06 4.07 0.69
CA THR A 49 2.40 2.76 0.74
C THR A 49 0.92 2.92 0.39
N HIS A 50 0.49 2.34 -0.73
CA HIS A 50 -0.87 2.47 -1.26
C HIS A 50 -1.35 1.16 -1.91
N VAL A 51 -2.58 1.18 -2.41
CA VAL A 51 -3.19 0.06 -3.15
C VAL A 51 -3.78 0.62 -4.44
N ASP A 52 -3.45 -0.01 -5.56
CA ASP A 52 -4.08 0.30 -6.84
C ASP A 52 -5.42 -0.42 -6.97
N ALA A 53 -6.46 0.34 -7.33
CA ALA A 53 -7.73 -0.23 -7.76
C ALA A 53 -7.68 -0.64 -9.24
N PRO A 54 -8.51 -1.59 -9.70
CA PRO A 54 -8.57 -1.96 -11.12
C PRO A 54 -8.72 -0.76 -12.07
N TYR A 55 -9.48 0.27 -11.65
CA TYR A 55 -9.68 1.50 -12.41
C TYR A 55 -8.36 2.22 -12.80
N HIS A 56 -7.25 2.00 -12.07
CA HIS A 56 -5.97 2.63 -12.37
C HIS A 56 -5.44 2.27 -13.77
N PHE A 57 -5.67 1.03 -14.22
CA PHE A 57 -5.19 0.54 -15.53
C PHE A 57 -6.30 0.02 -16.44
N TYR A 58 -7.52 -0.14 -15.93
CA TYR A 58 -8.67 -0.64 -16.69
C TYR A 58 -9.82 0.34 -16.59
N ALA A 59 -10.18 0.99 -17.70
CA ALA A 59 -11.14 2.10 -17.72
C ALA A 59 -12.53 1.76 -17.15
N ASP A 60 -12.98 0.52 -17.32
CA ASP A 60 -14.25 0.02 -16.77
C ASP A 60 -14.06 -0.72 -15.43
N GLY A 61 -12.88 -0.58 -14.83
CA GLY A 61 -12.51 -1.21 -13.58
C GLY A 61 -13.20 -0.60 -12.37
N LYS A 62 -13.32 -1.38 -11.30
CA LYS A 62 -13.82 -0.89 -10.02
C LYS A 62 -12.90 0.19 -9.46
N THR A 63 -13.48 1.27 -8.94
CA THR A 63 -12.78 2.27 -8.13
C THR A 63 -12.52 1.70 -6.73
N ILE A 64 -11.60 2.31 -5.97
CA ILE A 64 -11.15 1.75 -4.68
C ILE A 64 -12.29 1.60 -3.66
N ASP A 65 -13.26 2.52 -3.67
CA ASP A 65 -14.46 2.50 -2.82
C ASP A 65 -15.44 1.37 -3.19
N GLN A 66 -15.28 0.75 -4.36
CA GLN A 66 -16.09 -0.38 -4.83
C GLN A 66 -15.41 -1.74 -4.62
N VAL A 67 -14.13 -1.77 -4.22
CA VAL A 67 -13.41 -3.01 -3.91
C VAL A 67 -13.84 -3.49 -2.52
N SER A 68 -14.20 -4.76 -2.42
CA SER A 68 -14.66 -5.33 -1.16
C SER A 68 -13.52 -5.46 -0.14
N LEU A 69 -13.80 -5.12 1.12
CA LEU A 69 -12.79 -5.06 2.19
C LEU A 69 -12.18 -6.41 2.55
N ASP A 70 -12.85 -7.52 2.22
CA ASP A 70 -12.29 -8.88 2.39
C ASP A 70 -10.95 -9.03 1.69
N LYS A 71 -10.69 -8.29 0.61
CA LYS A 71 -9.39 -8.33 -0.09
C LYS A 71 -8.24 -7.80 0.76
N PHE A 72 -8.50 -6.92 1.72
CA PHE A 72 -7.46 -6.24 2.50
C PHE A 72 -7.21 -6.82 3.89
N ILE A 73 -8.01 -7.82 4.30
CA ILE A 73 -7.90 -8.42 5.63
C ILE A 73 -7.86 -9.94 5.47
N GLY A 74 -6.81 -10.57 5.98
CA GLY A 74 -6.69 -12.01 6.00
C GLY A 74 -5.26 -12.48 6.19
N TYR A 75 -5.05 -13.78 6.04
CA TYR A 75 -3.72 -14.37 6.01
C TYR A 75 -2.94 -13.86 4.81
N ALA A 76 -1.64 -13.67 5.02
CA ALA A 76 -0.69 -13.31 4.00
C ALA A 76 0.59 -14.14 4.16
N TYR A 77 1.18 -14.53 3.04
CA TYR A 77 2.49 -15.17 2.99
C TYR A 77 3.56 -14.15 2.59
N VAL A 78 4.65 -14.07 3.35
CA VAL A 78 5.79 -13.23 3.02
C VAL A 78 6.85 -14.09 2.34
N ALA A 79 7.07 -13.87 1.06
CA ALA A 79 8.10 -14.55 0.27
C ALA A 79 9.35 -13.66 0.21
N GLU A 80 10.53 -14.25 0.41
CA GLU A 80 11.81 -13.59 0.13
C GLU A 80 12.22 -13.91 -1.30
N HIS A 81 12.50 -12.88 -2.10
CA HIS A 81 12.93 -13.03 -3.50
C HIS A 81 13.68 -11.78 -3.97
N GLU A 82 14.81 -11.96 -4.64
CA GLU A 82 15.59 -10.87 -5.22
C GLU A 82 15.49 -10.87 -6.76
N GLY A 83 15.44 -9.68 -7.35
CA GLY A 83 15.40 -9.49 -8.80
C GLY A 83 14.01 -9.65 -9.41
N GLU A 84 13.95 -9.95 -10.70
CA GLU A 84 12.68 -10.11 -11.43
C GLU A 84 12.03 -11.46 -11.10
N ILE A 85 10.74 -11.43 -10.77
CA ILE A 85 9.95 -12.64 -10.48
C ILE A 85 9.51 -13.28 -11.80
N THR A 86 10.02 -14.47 -12.09
CA THR A 86 9.57 -15.26 -13.25
C THR A 86 8.24 -15.97 -12.98
N ALA A 87 7.62 -16.52 -14.03
CA ALA A 87 6.42 -17.34 -13.89
C ALA A 87 6.69 -18.60 -13.03
N GLU A 88 7.87 -19.21 -13.17
CA GLU A 88 8.32 -20.35 -12.37
C GLU A 88 8.44 -19.97 -10.88
N ASP A 89 9.02 -18.81 -10.58
CA ASP A 89 9.11 -18.30 -9.21
C ASP A 89 7.74 -18.04 -8.60
N ALA A 90 6.85 -17.38 -9.34
CA ALA A 90 5.49 -17.09 -8.88
C ALA A 90 4.72 -18.38 -8.56
N ARG A 91 4.83 -19.43 -9.41
CA ARG A 91 4.20 -20.73 -9.14
C ARG A 91 4.78 -21.38 -7.88
N ARG A 92 6.09 -21.32 -7.68
CA ARG A 92 6.75 -21.83 -6.47
C ARG A 92 6.26 -21.10 -5.22
N ILE A 93 6.27 -19.78 -5.22
CA ILE A 93 5.81 -18.95 -4.09
C ILE A 93 4.35 -19.27 -3.73
N LEU A 94 3.47 -19.39 -4.72
CA LEU A 94 2.07 -19.75 -4.49
C LEU A 94 1.91 -21.16 -3.91
N GLN A 95 2.74 -22.10 -4.34
CA GLN A 95 2.73 -23.46 -3.79
C GLN A 95 3.24 -23.48 -2.35
N ASP A 96 4.31 -22.76 -2.05
CA ASP A 96 4.88 -22.65 -0.70
C ASP A 96 3.87 -22.01 0.27
N ALA A 97 3.18 -20.95 -0.17
CA ALA A 97 2.11 -20.33 0.59
C ALA A 97 0.98 -21.32 0.92
N LYS A 98 0.53 -22.12 -0.06
CA LYS A 98 -0.50 -23.16 0.14
C LYS A 98 -0.05 -24.27 1.09
N ASN A 99 1.23 -24.63 1.06
CA ASN A 99 1.79 -25.64 1.95
C ASN A 99 1.83 -25.17 3.41
N CYS A 100 1.95 -23.85 3.65
CA CYS A 100 1.83 -23.28 4.98
C CYS A 100 0.37 -23.26 5.47
N ASP A 101 -0.54 -22.69 4.67
CA ASP A 101 -1.99 -22.70 4.89
C ASP A 101 -2.69 -22.39 3.54
N PRO A 102 -3.73 -23.14 3.14
CA PRO A 102 -4.46 -22.84 1.90
C PRO A 102 -4.97 -21.40 1.79
N ALA A 103 -5.28 -20.72 2.90
CA ALA A 103 -5.71 -19.33 2.92
C ALA A 103 -4.57 -18.33 2.68
N CYS A 104 -3.31 -18.72 2.90
CA CYS A 104 -2.15 -17.85 2.73
C CYS A 104 -1.84 -17.51 1.26
N CYS A 105 -2.35 -18.29 0.29
CA CYS A 105 -2.09 -18.02 -1.12
C CYS A 105 -2.96 -16.92 -1.74
N GLU A 106 -3.88 -16.33 -0.96
CA GLU A 106 -4.70 -15.20 -1.43
C GLU A 106 -3.97 -13.86 -1.39
N ARG A 107 -2.99 -13.71 -0.49
CA ARG A 107 -2.21 -12.47 -0.31
C ARG A 107 -0.74 -12.83 -0.18
N ILE A 108 0.05 -12.42 -1.15
CA ILE A 108 1.49 -12.63 -1.17
C ILE A 108 2.15 -11.27 -1.01
N LEU A 109 3.02 -11.14 -0.03
CA LEU A 109 3.95 -10.01 0.09
C LEU A 109 5.32 -10.51 -0.36
N VAL A 110 5.94 -9.82 -1.30
CA VAL A 110 7.31 -10.14 -1.74
C VAL A 110 8.26 -9.16 -1.10
N LYS A 111 9.21 -9.69 -0.34
CA LYS A 111 10.31 -8.96 0.27
C LYS A 111 11.55 -9.14 -0.62
N GLY A 112 11.91 -8.06 -1.30
CA GLY A 112 13.18 -7.93 -2.04
C GLY A 112 14.29 -7.29 -1.25
#